data_AF-A0A8T5MIS5-F1
#
_entry.id   AF-A0A8T5MIS5-F1
#
_cell.length_a   1.000
_cell.length_b   1.000
_cell.length_c   1.000
_cell.angle_alpha   90.00
_cell.angle_beta   90.00
_cell.angle_gamma   90.00
#
_symmetry.space_group_name_H-M   'P 1'
#
loop_
_entity.id
_entity.type
_entity.pdbx_description
1 polymer ?
#
loop_
_entity_poly.entity_id
_entity_poly.type
_entity_poly.pdbx_seq_one_letter_code
_entity_poly.pdbx_strand_id
1 'polypeptide(L)' 'MVSRLSEMSGLDVFIEEGKHVGVLEDVSIDSDTGKVLGLIVSKLDSKFS' A
#
# COMPACT_ATOMS: atom_id res chain seq x y z
N MET A 1 14.60 -6.44 10.48
CA MET A 1 14.47 -5.09 9.89
C MET A 1 13.05 -4.64 10.18
N VAL A 2 12.88 -3.51 10.86
CA VAL A 2 11.55 -2.94 11.18
C VAL A 2 11.48 -1.62 10.43
N SER A 3 10.53 -1.50 9.52
CA SER A 3 10.30 -0.28 8.73
C SER A 3 9.14 0.48 9.35
N ARG A 4 9.23 1.81 9.41
CA ARG A 4 8.09 2.63 9.85
C ARG A 4 7.10 2.74 8.71
N LEU A 5 5.81 2.72 9.02
CA LEU A 5 4.76 2.92 8.02
C LEU A 5 4.95 4.25 7.26
N SER A 6 5.42 5.30 7.93
CA SER A 6 5.77 6.59 7.33
C SER A 6 6.88 6.52 6.28
N GLU A 7 7.69 5.47 6.29
CA GLU A 7 8.75 5.22 5.30
C GLU A 7 8.25 4.31 4.16
N MET A 8 7.06 3.72 4.32
CA MET A 8 6.46 2.80 3.36
C MET A 8 5.38 3.46 2.49
N SER A 9 4.77 4.55 2.94
CA SER A 9 3.88 5.35 2.10
C SER A 9 4.62 5.85 0.86
N GLY A 10 4.02 5.71 -0.32
CA GLY A 10 4.64 6.11 -1.58
C GLY A 10 5.37 4.99 -2.33
N LEU A 11 5.44 3.78 -1.78
CA LEU A 11 6.05 2.64 -2.47
C LEU A 11 5.15 2.09 -3.58
N ASP A 12 5.74 1.79 -4.73
CA ASP A 12 5.07 1.11 -5.83
C ASP A 12 4.68 -0.33 -5.42
N VAL A 13 3.45 -0.71 -5.75
CA VAL A 13 2.89 -2.03 -5.46
C VAL A 13 2.73 -2.82 -6.75
N PHE A 14 3.28 -4.03 -6.77
CA PHE A 14 3.22 -4.95 -7.91
C PHE A 14 2.56 -6.26 -7.49
N ILE A 15 1.84 -6.88 -8.41
CA ILE A 15 1.43 -8.29 -8.29
C ILE A 15 2.54 -9.21 -8.80
N GLU A 16 2.44 -10.51 -8.52
CA GLU A 16 3.48 -11.50 -8.86
C GLU A 16 3.83 -11.53 -10.35
N GLU A 17 2.87 -11.23 -11.23
CA GLU A 17 3.09 -11.13 -12.68
C GLU A 17 3.88 -9.88 -13.11
N GLY A 18 4.30 -9.03 -12.15
CA GLY A 18 5.06 -7.81 -12.40
C GLY A 18 4.21 -6.61 -12.84
N LYS A 19 2.87 -6.74 -12.83
CA LYS A 19 1.98 -5.62 -13.14
C LYS A 19 1.91 -4.63 -11.97
N HIS A 20 2.18 -3.37 -12.26
CA HIS A 20 1.99 -2.28 -11.32
C HIS A 20 0.49 -2.06 -11.03
N VAL A 21 0.10 -2.09 -9.75
CA VAL A 21 -1.30 -1.93 -9.32
C VAL A 21 -1.58 -0.56 -8.68
N GLY A 22 -0.54 0.15 -8.24
CA GLY A 22 -0.67 1.47 -7.65
C GLY A 22 0.37 1.73 -6.58
N VAL A 23 0.13 2.73 -5.75
CA VAL A 23 1.06 3.17 -4.71
C VAL A 23 0.48 2.90 -3.33
N LEU A 24 1.32 2.40 -2.42
CA LEU A 24 0.94 2.19 -1.01
C LEU A 24 0.63 3.54 -0.36
N GLU A 25 -0.62 3.71 0.05
CA GLU A 25 -1.10 4.93 0.69
C GLU A 25 -1.08 4.77 2.21
N ASP A 26 -1.64 3.66 2.71
CA ASP A 26 -1.80 3.41 4.14
C ASP A 26 -1.98 1.91 4.45
N VAL A 27 -2.15 1.55 5.72
CA VAL A 27 -2.49 0.19 6.19
C VAL A 27 -3.75 0.20 7.06
N SER A 28 -4.55 -0.85 6.91
CA SER A 28 -5.67 -1.08 7.81
C SER A 28 -5.19 -1.88 9.01
N ILE A 29 -5.53 -1.41 10.21
CA ILE A 29 -5.11 -2.01 11.49
C ILE A 29 -6.35 -2.37 12.30
N ASP A 30 -6.37 -3.58 12.84
CA ASP A 30 -7.31 -4.01 13.86
C ASP A 30 -7.04 -3.23 15.15
N SER A 31 -8.01 -2.43 15.60
CA SER A 31 -7.84 -1.53 16.74
C SER A 31 -7.67 -2.25 18.09
N ASP A 32 -8.17 -3.48 18.21
CA ASP A 32 -8.17 -4.22 19.47
C ASP A 32 -6.87 -5.01 19.66
N THR A 33 -6.28 -5.47 18.55
CA THR A 33 -5.10 -6.35 18.55
C THR A 33 -3.83 -5.70 17.98
N GLY A 34 -3.96 -4.57 17.29
CA GLY A 34 -2.86 -3.89 16.60
C GLY A 34 -2.34 -4.65 15.37
N LYS A 35 -3.06 -5.66 14.88
CA LYS A 35 -2.67 -6.44 13.71
C LYS A 35 -2.96 -5.70 12.41
N VAL A 36 -2.06 -5.80 11.45
CA VAL A 36 -2.29 -5.32 10.09
C VAL A 36 -3.28 -6.27 9.40
N LEU A 37 -4.39 -5.72 8.92
CA LEU A 37 -5.45 -6.46 8.21
C LEU A 37 -5.29 -6.37 6.69
N GLY A 38 -4.66 -5.30 6.19
CA GLY A 38 -4.47 -5.11 4.76
C GLY A 38 -3.76 -3.80 4.42
N LEU A 39 -3.48 -3.63 3.13
CA LEU A 39 -2.86 -2.44 2.56
C LEU A 39 -3.92 -1.61 1.83
N ILE A 40 -3.83 -0.29 1.95
CA ILE A 40 -4.61 0.66 1.15
C ILE A 40 -3.73 1.10 -0.02
N VAL A 41 -4.16 0.76 -1.23
CA VAL A 41 -3.43 1.06 -2.47
C VAL A 41 -4.25 2.03 -3.30
N SER A 42 -3.68 3.21 -3.54
CA SER A 42 -4.29 4.19 -4.45
C SER A 42 -4.08 3.73 -5.89
N LYS A 43 -5.15 3.66 -6.67
CA LYS A 43 -5.03 3.48 -8.12
C LYS A 43 -4.45 4.75 -8.71
N LEU A 44 -3.45 4.60 -9.58
CA LEU A 44 -3.11 5.64 -10.52
C LEU A 44 -4.33 5.85 -11.43
N ASP A 45 -5.10 6.90 -11.13
CA ASP A 45 -6.16 7.37 -12.00
C ASP A 45 -5.53 7.67 -13.36
N SER A 46 -5.97 6.95 -14.39
CA SER A 46 -5.58 7.16 -15.79
C SER A 46 -6.18 8.45 -16.36
N LYS A 47 -6.25 9.54 -15.57
CA LYS A 47 -6.86 10.83 -15.95
C LYS A 47 -5.96 11.74 -16.78
N PHE A 48 -4.86 11.20 -17.30
CA PHE A 48 -4.10 11.84 -18.37
C PHE A 48 -3.76 10.78 -19.42
N SER A 49 -4.77 10.41 -20.22
CA SER A 49 -4.59 9.76 -21.52
C SER A 49 -5.06 10.69 -22.62
#